data_AF-A0A9D6TJA0-F1
#
_entry.id   AF-A0A9D6TJA0-F1
#
_cell.length_a   1.000
_cell.length_b   1.000
_cell.length_c   1.000
_cell.angle_alpha   90.00
_cell.angle_beta   90.00
_cell.angle_gamma   90.00
#
_symmetry.space_group_name_H-M   'P 1'
#
loop_
_entity.id
_entity.type
_entity.pdbx_description
1 polymer ?
#
loop_
_entity_poly.entity_id
_entity_poly.type
_entity_poly.pdbx_seq_one_letter_code
_entity_poly.pdbx_strand_id
1 'polypeptide(L)'
;MAPLARALVTLSQGPGPAPREDRVPLWDIPEDEISGEYAQRQRMQLESERTGEEIILPGLKAALDKLTYPVFGLDIETIRSLVPVHREAKVNGLTLFQFSVTEQRERGGTLSYHDWLNTTAGNPNRAFLAALRTALGDHGSVLVYTQYEETAFRELLCEFISAGDDSDDVLWLKRFLDSGRLVDHP
;
A
#
# COMPACT_ATOMS: atom_id res chain seq x y z
N MET A 1 22.30 17.04 -22.15
CA MET A 1 21.09 16.42 -21.57
C MET A 1 21.38 14.94 -21.37
N ALA A 2 21.53 14.50 -20.12
CA ALA A 2 21.78 13.10 -19.79
C ALA A 2 20.43 12.37 -19.58
N PRO A 3 20.26 11.13 -20.03
CA PRO A 3 19.02 10.39 -19.83
C PRO A 3 18.93 9.88 -18.38
N LEU A 4 17.73 9.99 -17.79
CA LEU A 4 17.36 9.39 -16.51
C LEU A 4 17.41 7.86 -16.63
N ALA A 5 18.33 7.23 -15.88
CA ALA A 5 18.38 5.79 -15.75
C ALA A 5 17.18 5.31 -14.92
N ARG A 6 16.35 4.49 -15.54
CA ARG A 6 15.22 3.79 -14.92
C ARG A 6 15.80 2.70 -14.00
N ALA A 7 15.70 2.88 -12.69
CA ALA A 7 16.05 1.83 -11.74
C ALA A 7 14.95 0.76 -11.79
N LEU A 8 15.21 -0.34 -12.50
CA LEU A 8 14.49 -1.59 -12.30
C LEU A 8 15.00 -2.19 -10.99
N VAL A 9 14.11 -2.38 -10.02
CA VAL A 9 14.36 -3.31 -8.92
C VAL A 9 14.16 -4.71 -9.50
N THR A 10 15.26 -5.40 -9.80
CA THR A 10 15.23 -6.81 -10.19
C THR A 10 15.33 -7.63 -8.91
N LEU A 11 14.26 -8.34 -8.53
CA LEU A 11 14.34 -9.41 -7.55
C LEU A 11 15.16 -10.54 -8.17
N SER A 12 16.42 -10.67 -7.74
CA SER A 12 17.33 -11.73 -8.17
C SER A 12 16.99 -13.02 -7.44
N GLN A 13 16.78 -14.10 -8.18
CA GLN A 13 16.69 -15.46 -7.64
C GLN A 13 18.11 -16.05 -7.59
N GLY A 14 18.65 -16.24 -6.37
CA GLY A 14 20.00 -16.77 -6.11
C GLY A 14 20.94 -15.73 -5.46
N PRO A 15 22.09 -16.16 -4.88
CA PRO A 15 23.03 -15.25 -4.24
C PRO A 15 23.42 -14.17 -5.26
N GLY A 16 23.06 -12.92 -4.92
CA GLY A 16 23.18 -11.79 -5.81
C GLY A 16 24.60 -11.62 -6.34
N PRO A 17 24.79 -10.91 -7.46
CA PRO A 17 26.11 -10.63 -7.99
C PRO A 17 27.00 -10.02 -6.91
N ALA A 18 28.30 -10.35 -6.93
CA ALA A 18 29.28 -9.76 -6.03
C ALA A 18 29.09 -8.22 -5.96
N PRO A 19 29.14 -7.62 -4.75
CA PRO A 19 28.92 -6.20 -4.60
C PRO A 19 29.82 -5.43 -5.55
N ARG A 20 29.27 -4.40 -6.22
CA ARG A 20 30.13 -3.40 -6.87
C ARG A 20 30.97 -2.73 -5.78
N GLU A 21 32.17 -2.27 -6.15
CA GLU A 21 33.18 -1.70 -5.25
C GLU A 21 32.66 -0.51 -4.39
N ASP A 22 31.48 0.02 -4.71
CA ASP A 22 30.77 1.12 -4.06
C ASP A 22 29.48 0.72 -3.32
N ARG A 23 29.15 -0.57 -3.18
CA ARG A 23 27.92 -1.04 -2.52
C ARG A 23 28.22 -2.03 -1.39
N VAL A 24 27.58 -1.81 -0.25
CA VAL A 24 27.54 -2.79 0.85
C VAL A 24 26.26 -3.62 0.69
N PRO A 25 26.36 -4.96 0.57
CA PRO A 25 25.19 -5.81 0.48
C PRO A 25 24.43 -5.85 1.82
N LEU A 26 23.14 -6.16 1.77
CA LEU A 26 22.29 -6.19 2.97
C LEU A 26 22.84 -7.15 4.04
N TRP A 27 23.39 -8.29 3.64
CA TRP A 27 23.92 -9.31 4.56
C TRP A 27 25.23 -8.94 5.27
N ASP A 28 25.87 -7.82 4.90
CA ASP A 28 27.05 -7.27 5.58
C ASP A 28 26.68 -6.42 6.81
N ILE A 29 25.38 -6.24 7.10
CA ILE A 29 24.92 -5.60 8.33
C ILE A 29 25.37 -6.46 9.54
N PRO A 30 26.09 -5.88 10.52
CA PRO A 30 26.43 -6.58 11.76
C PRO A 30 25.16 -6.91 12.54
N GLU A 31 24.81 -8.18 12.65
CA GLU A 31 23.57 -8.62 13.30
C GLU A 31 23.54 -8.34 14.80
N ASP A 32 24.70 -8.21 15.42
CA ASP A 32 24.87 -7.82 16.82
C ASP A 32 24.46 -6.36 17.09
N GLU A 33 24.47 -5.51 16.06
CA GLU A 33 23.98 -4.12 16.12
C GLU A 33 22.45 -4.03 15.91
N ILE A 34 21.80 -5.11 15.45
CA ILE A 34 20.36 -5.14 15.19
C ILE A 34 19.59 -5.25 16.50
N SER A 35 18.96 -4.14 16.88
CA SER A 35 18.24 -3.98 18.15
C SER A 35 16.96 -3.14 17.98
N GLY A 36 16.11 -3.11 19.01
CA GLY A 36 14.86 -2.36 19.02
C GLY A 36 13.65 -3.13 18.48
N GLU A 37 12.54 -2.42 18.31
CA GLU A 37 11.22 -2.98 17.98
C GLU A 37 11.17 -3.70 16.62
N TYR A 38 12.01 -3.28 15.67
CA TYR A 38 12.06 -3.82 14.31
C TYR A 38 13.08 -4.94 14.12
N ALA A 39 13.86 -5.26 15.16
CA ALA A 39 15.01 -6.17 15.07
C ALA A 39 14.64 -7.55 14.51
N GLN A 40 13.50 -8.10 14.93
CA GLN A 40 13.04 -9.41 14.45
C GLN A 40 12.74 -9.40 12.95
N ARG A 41 12.02 -8.39 12.45
CA ARG A 41 11.70 -8.25 11.02
C ARG A 41 12.97 -8.05 10.18
N GLN A 42 13.92 -7.26 10.69
CA GLN A 42 15.22 -7.04 10.03
C GLN A 42 16.05 -8.34 9.93
N ARG A 43 16.08 -9.15 11.00
CA ARG A 43 16.75 -10.47 10.97
C ARG A 43 16.10 -11.42 9.96
N MET A 44 14.77 -11.44 9.88
CA MET A 44 14.05 -12.22 8.87
C MET A 44 14.41 -11.78 7.44
N GLN A 45 14.48 -10.47 7.18
CA GLN A 45 14.90 -9.96 5.86
C GLN A 45 16.33 -10.39 5.51
N LEU A 46 17.26 -10.36 6.47
CA LEU A 46 18.64 -10.81 6.27
C LEU A 46 18.74 -12.31 6.01
N GLU A 47 18.01 -13.13 6.77
CA GLU A 47 17.96 -14.58 6.57
C GLU A 47 17.37 -14.93 5.20
N SER A 48 16.26 -14.29 4.81
CA SER A 48 15.64 -14.49 3.50
C SER A 48 16.59 -14.09 2.36
N GLU A 49 17.28 -12.95 2.47
CA GLU A 49 18.25 -12.51 1.44
C GLU A 49 19.46 -13.46 1.35
N ARG A 50 19.97 -13.96 2.48
CA ARG A 50 21.11 -14.90 2.50
C ARG A 50 20.78 -16.27 1.92
N THR A 51 19.59 -16.77 2.22
CA THR A 51 19.15 -18.11 1.80
C THR A 51 18.53 -18.09 0.40
N GLY A 52 17.96 -16.96 -0.01
CA GLY A 52 17.10 -16.88 -1.18
C GLY A 52 15.74 -17.55 -0.96
N GLU A 53 15.40 -17.91 0.29
CA GLU A 53 14.16 -18.58 0.64
C GLU A 53 13.15 -17.60 1.27
N GLU A 54 11.86 -17.81 1.00
CA GLU A 54 10.80 -17.04 1.63
C GLU A 54 10.58 -17.48 3.08
N ILE A 55 10.50 -16.52 4.00
CA ILE A 55 10.16 -16.81 5.40
C ILE A 55 8.63 -16.76 5.55
N ILE A 56 8.03 -17.94 5.69
CA ILE A 56 6.59 -18.09 5.92
C ILE A 56 6.33 -18.33 7.40
N LEU A 57 5.72 -17.35 8.06
CA LEU A 57 5.41 -17.46 9.49
C LEU A 57 4.28 -18.47 9.75
N PRO A 58 4.35 -19.22 10.88
CA PRO A 58 3.25 -20.05 11.33
C PRO A 58 1.97 -19.23 11.48
N GLY A 59 0.88 -19.71 10.90
CA GLY A 59 -0.43 -19.03 10.96
C GLY A 59 -0.81 -18.25 9.70
N LEU A 60 0.13 -17.99 8.77
CA LEU A 60 -0.20 -17.31 7.50
C LEU A 60 -1.36 -18.00 6.78
N LYS A 61 -1.31 -19.33 6.64
CA LYS A 61 -2.40 -20.09 6.01
C LYS A 61 -3.76 -19.86 6.69
N ALA A 62 -3.80 -19.88 8.02
CA ALA A 62 -5.03 -19.67 8.78
C ALA A 62 -5.54 -18.22 8.67
N ALA A 63 -4.66 -17.25 8.49
CA ALA A 63 -5.03 -15.87 8.18
C ALA A 63 -5.62 -15.75 6.77
N LEU A 64 -4.95 -16.34 5.76
CA LEU A 64 -5.42 -16.34 4.36
C LEU A 64 -6.74 -17.09 4.17
N ASP A 65 -6.98 -18.15 4.94
CA ASP A 65 -8.23 -18.93 4.89
C ASP A 65 -9.47 -18.14 5.40
N LYS A 66 -9.26 -17.00 6.07
CA LYS A 66 -10.35 -16.10 6.52
C LYS A 66 -10.76 -15.07 5.45
N LEU A 67 -9.98 -14.93 4.38
CA LEU A 67 -10.24 -13.93 3.35
C LEU A 67 -11.49 -14.29 2.54
N THR A 68 -12.27 -13.27 2.20
CA THR A 68 -13.44 -13.38 1.34
C THR A 68 -13.06 -12.92 -0.06
N TYR A 69 -13.38 -13.72 -1.07
CA TYR A 69 -13.11 -13.35 -2.46
C TYR A 69 -14.18 -12.39 -3.01
N PRO A 70 -13.84 -11.47 -3.95
CA PRO A 70 -12.50 -11.22 -4.48
C PRO A 70 -11.53 -10.67 -3.42
N VAL A 71 -10.26 -11.06 -3.52
CA VAL A 71 -9.18 -10.50 -2.70
C VAL A 71 -8.50 -9.41 -3.51
N PHE A 72 -8.34 -8.25 -2.90
CA PHE A 72 -7.65 -7.10 -3.47
C PHE A 72 -6.36 -6.86 -2.71
N GLY A 73 -5.24 -6.66 -3.41
CA GLY A 73 -4.04 -6.02 -2.86
C GLY A 73 -4.07 -4.55 -3.25
N LEU A 74 -4.15 -3.65 -2.28
CA LEU A 74 -4.26 -2.21 -2.48
C LEU A 74 -2.97 -1.51 -2.03
N ASP A 75 -2.47 -0.62 -2.88
CA ASP A 75 -1.37 0.29 -2.58
C ASP A 75 -1.78 1.71 -3.01
N ILE A 76 -1.55 2.70 -2.14
CA ILE A 76 -1.97 4.09 -2.37
C ILE A 76 -0.78 5.04 -2.23
N GLU A 77 -0.76 6.06 -3.07
CA GLU A 77 0.24 7.12 -3.00
C GLU A 77 -0.40 8.43 -2.56
N THR A 78 0.27 9.06 -1.59
CA THR A 78 -0.24 10.24 -0.91
C THR A 78 0.84 11.29 -0.76
N ILE A 79 0.43 12.55 -0.71
CA ILE A 79 1.29 13.67 -0.37
C ILE A 79 0.62 14.54 0.68
N ARG A 80 1.44 15.11 1.56
CA ARG A 80 1.02 16.16 2.47
C ARG A 80 1.85 17.40 2.21
N SER A 81 1.18 18.48 1.82
CA SER A 81 1.87 19.73 1.52
C SER A 81 1.78 20.69 2.69
N LEU A 82 2.92 21.25 3.09
CA LEU A 82 2.97 22.30 4.12
C LEU A 82 2.24 23.57 3.63
N VAL A 83 2.38 23.89 2.35
CA VAL A 83 1.67 25.01 1.72
C VAL A 83 0.49 24.45 0.92
N PRO A 84 -0.76 24.88 1.18
CA PRO A 84 -1.93 24.41 0.44
C PRO A 84 -1.74 24.54 -1.08
N VAL A 85 -1.76 23.41 -1.78
CA VAL A 85 -1.58 23.35 -3.24
C VAL A 85 -2.89 23.63 -3.99
N HIS A 86 -4.02 23.37 -3.33
CA HIS A 86 -5.35 23.58 -3.88
C HIS A 86 -6.10 24.64 -3.07
N ARG A 87 -7.01 25.36 -3.74
CA ARG A 87 -7.94 26.25 -3.06
C ARG A 87 -8.70 25.44 -2.00
N GLU A 88 -8.85 26.04 -0.81
CA GLU A 88 -9.51 25.43 0.37
C GLU A 88 -8.79 24.21 0.99
N ALA A 89 -7.64 23.78 0.46
CA ALA A 89 -6.84 22.76 1.10
C ALA A 89 -6.24 23.27 2.43
N LYS A 90 -6.12 22.36 3.39
CA LYS A 90 -5.51 22.65 4.70
C LYS A 90 -3.99 22.58 4.62
N VAL A 91 -3.33 23.35 5.48
CA VAL A 91 -1.89 23.15 5.79
C VAL A 91 -1.70 21.71 6.25
N ASN A 92 -0.73 21.01 5.67
CA ASN A 92 -0.46 19.58 5.93
C ASN A 92 -1.66 18.65 5.62
N GLY A 93 -2.57 19.08 4.74
CA GLY A 93 -3.72 18.29 4.31
C GLY A 93 -3.29 17.07 3.48
N LEU A 94 -4.05 15.97 3.64
CA LEU A 94 -3.89 14.76 2.87
C LEU A 94 -4.35 14.96 1.42
N THR A 95 -3.50 14.60 0.47
CA THR A 95 -3.82 14.50 -0.95
C THR A 95 -3.55 13.08 -1.43
N LEU A 96 -4.59 12.36 -1.88
CA LEU A 96 -4.46 11.02 -2.48
C LEU A 96 -4.48 11.15 -4.00
N PHE A 97 -3.38 10.79 -4.65
CA PHE A 97 -3.20 11.09 -6.08
C PHE A 97 -2.98 9.87 -6.96
N GLN A 98 -2.72 8.69 -6.40
CA GLN A 98 -2.58 7.46 -7.17
C GLN A 98 -2.94 6.24 -6.31
N PHE A 99 -3.41 5.18 -6.94
CA PHE A 99 -3.44 3.84 -6.35
C PHE A 99 -3.16 2.76 -7.40
N SER A 100 -2.78 1.59 -6.93
CA SER A 100 -2.83 0.35 -7.69
C SER A 100 -3.59 -0.72 -6.92
N VAL A 101 -4.33 -1.56 -7.65
CA VAL A 101 -5.13 -2.67 -7.13
C VAL A 101 -4.82 -3.91 -7.94
N THR A 102 -4.36 -4.95 -7.25
CA THR A 102 -4.34 -6.30 -7.80
C THR A 102 -5.58 -7.03 -7.31
N GLU A 103 -6.35 -7.65 -8.20
CA GLU A 103 -7.58 -8.37 -7.87
C GLU A 103 -7.41 -9.87 -8.20
N GLN A 104 -7.80 -10.73 -7.25
CA GLN A 104 -7.97 -12.15 -7.46
C GLN A 104 -9.42 -12.55 -7.14
N ARG A 105 -10.15 -13.06 -8.12
CA ARG A 105 -11.60 -13.38 -7.97
C ARG A 105 -11.88 -14.72 -7.29
N GLU A 106 -10.95 -15.66 -7.34
CA GLU A 106 -11.07 -16.98 -6.74
C GLU A 106 -9.70 -17.54 -6.39
N ARG A 107 -9.67 -18.52 -5.47
CA ARG A 107 -8.41 -19.11 -5.01
C ARG A 107 -7.67 -19.80 -6.15
N GLY A 108 -6.43 -19.36 -6.40
CA GLY A 108 -5.61 -19.86 -7.50
C GLY A 108 -6.02 -19.31 -8.88
N GLY A 109 -6.99 -18.40 -8.94
CA GLY A 109 -7.39 -17.72 -10.18
C GLY A 109 -6.35 -16.70 -10.65
N THR A 110 -6.52 -16.25 -11.89
CA THR A 110 -5.66 -15.22 -12.51
C THR A 110 -5.79 -13.87 -11.78
N LEU A 111 -4.70 -13.11 -11.78
CA LEU A 111 -4.69 -11.75 -11.26
C LEU A 111 -5.14 -10.75 -12.34
N SER A 112 -6.06 -9.86 -11.99
CA SER A 112 -6.35 -8.64 -12.74
C SER A 112 -5.74 -7.43 -12.04
N TYR A 113 -5.46 -6.37 -12.80
CA TYR A 113 -4.82 -5.16 -12.30
C TYR A 113 -5.65 -3.93 -12.69
N HIS A 114 -5.83 -3.04 -11.73
CA HIS A 114 -6.51 -1.76 -11.89
C HIS A 114 -5.62 -0.68 -11.29
N ASP A 115 -5.45 0.43 -11.97
CA ASP A 115 -4.71 1.57 -11.45
C ASP A 115 -5.45 2.87 -11.72
N TRP A 116 -5.08 3.89 -10.95
CA TRP A 116 -5.56 5.24 -11.17
C TRP A 116 -4.48 6.22 -10.77
N LEU A 117 -4.24 7.22 -11.61
CA LEU A 117 -3.32 8.33 -11.35
C LEU A 117 -4.01 9.64 -11.71
N ASN A 118 -4.02 10.58 -10.77
CA ASN A 118 -4.48 11.93 -11.06
C ASN A 118 -3.52 12.62 -12.05
N THR A 119 -4.07 13.01 -13.20
CA THR A 119 -3.35 13.77 -14.24
C THR A 119 -3.93 15.17 -14.42
N THR A 120 -4.89 15.55 -13.57
CA THR A 120 -5.60 16.82 -13.66
C THR A 120 -5.22 17.78 -12.55
N ALA A 121 -5.38 19.08 -12.79
CA ALA A 121 -5.18 20.10 -11.78
C ALA A 121 -6.37 20.17 -10.82
N GLY A 122 -6.10 20.44 -9.54
CA GLY A 122 -7.12 20.52 -8.48
C GLY A 122 -6.98 19.41 -7.45
N ASN A 123 -7.80 19.45 -6.39
CA ASN A 123 -7.77 18.46 -5.33
C ASN A 123 -8.29 17.11 -5.89
N PRO A 124 -7.45 16.06 -5.93
CA PRO A 124 -7.83 14.76 -6.49
C PRO A 124 -8.72 13.93 -5.59
N ASN A 125 -8.85 14.26 -4.30
CA ASN A 125 -9.45 13.39 -3.28
C ASN A 125 -10.84 12.86 -3.65
N ARG A 126 -11.68 13.68 -4.29
CA ARG A 126 -13.01 13.24 -4.77
C ARG A 126 -12.90 12.26 -5.93
N ALA A 127 -12.07 12.57 -6.93
CA ALA A 127 -11.87 11.72 -8.10
C ALA A 127 -11.20 10.39 -7.70
N PHE A 128 -10.25 10.45 -6.76
CA PHE A 128 -9.62 9.30 -6.14
C PHE A 128 -10.67 8.39 -5.50
N LEU A 129 -11.57 8.93 -4.67
CA LEU A 129 -12.57 8.12 -3.98
C LEU A 129 -13.53 7.42 -4.96
N ALA A 130 -14.00 8.14 -5.98
CA ALA A 130 -14.87 7.57 -7.02
C ALA A 130 -14.16 6.44 -7.80
N ALA A 131 -12.89 6.65 -8.16
CA ALA A 131 -12.08 5.64 -8.83
C ALA A 131 -11.82 4.42 -7.94
N LEU A 132 -11.50 4.63 -6.65
CA LEU A 132 -11.25 3.56 -5.69
C LEU A 132 -12.50 2.70 -5.47
N ARG A 133 -13.66 3.33 -5.31
CA ARG A 133 -14.96 2.63 -5.22
C ARG A 133 -15.22 1.77 -6.45
N THR A 134 -14.92 2.30 -7.63
CA THR A 134 -15.08 1.57 -8.90
C THR A 134 -14.18 0.33 -8.96
N ALA A 135 -12.95 0.43 -8.47
CA ALA A 135 -11.99 -0.68 -8.46
C ALA A 135 -12.31 -1.77 -7.43
N LEU A 136 -12.74 -1.39 -6.22
CA LEU A 136 -12.93 -2.32 -5.10
C LEU A 136 -14.36 -2.86 -4.94
N GLY A 137 -15.36 -2.12 -5.44
CA GLY A 137 -16.77 -2.46 -5.26
C GLY A 137 -17.20 -2.64 -3.79
N ASP A 138 -18.24 -3.46 -3.60
CA ASP A 138 -18.94 -3.57 -2.30
C ASP A 138 -18.61 -4.84 -1.49
N HIS A 139 -17.86 -5.78 -2.04
CA HIS A 139 -17.58 -7.09 -1.41
C HIS A 139 -16.13 -7.58 -1.59
N GLY A 140 -15.68 -8.49 -0.73
CA GLY A 140 -14.33 -9.07 -0.79
C GLY A 140 -13.38 -8.50 0.27
N SER A 141 -12.19 -9.08 0.40
CA SER A 141 -11.15 -8.63 1.34
C SER A 141 -10.13 -7.73 0.64
N VAL A 142 -9.74 -6.64 1.29
CA VAL A 142 -8.75 -5.67 0.78
C VAL A 142 -7.53 -5.72 1.69
N LEU A 143 -6.47 -6.33 1.19
CA LEU A 143 -5.17 -6.41 1.84
C LEU A 143 -4.42 -5.10 1.63
N VAL A 144 -3.87 -4.57 2.71
CA VAL A 144 -2.96 -3.41 2.72
C VAL A 144 -1.69 -3.76 3.46
N TYR A 145 -0.61 -3.04 3.19
CA TYR A 145 0.70 -3.36 3.78
C TYR A 145 0.83 -2.88 5.22
N THR A 146 0.13 -1.80 5.57
CA THR A 146 0.18 -1.19 6.91
C THR A 146 -1.17 -0.61 7.33
N GLN A 147 -1.22 -0.03 8.52
CA GLN A 147 -2.36 0.76 9.00
C GLN A 147 -2.49 2.14 8.33
N TYR A 148 -1.53 2.52 7.48
CA TYR A 148 -1.49 3.84 6.86
C TYR A 148 -2.71 4.10 5.99
N GLU A 149 -3.12 3.12 5.19
CA GLU A 149 -4.25 3.19 4.28
C GLU A 149 -5.56 3.43 5.04
N GLU A 150 -5.78 2.72 6.16
CA GLU A 150 -6.92 2.96 7.02
C GLU A 150 -6.90 4.39 7.59
N THR A 151 -5.73 4.83 8.07
CA THR A 151 -5.55 6.18 8.63
C THR A 151 -5.86 7.26 7.57
N ALA A 152 -5.34 7.10 6.36
CA ALA A 152 -5.56 8.00 5.24
C ALA A 152 -7.04 8.06 4.85
N PHE A 153 -7.72 6.91 4.77
CA PHE A 153 -9.15 6.85 4.45
C PHE A 153 -10.05 7.43 5.54
N ARG A 154 -9.70 7.27 6.82
CA ARG A 154 -10.40 7.93 7.92
C ARG A 154 -10.25 9.44 7.86
N GLU A 155 -9.05 9.94 7.54
CA GLU A 155 -8.84 11.38 7.36
C GLU A 155 -9.61 11.94 6.16
N LEU A 156 -9.58 11.22 5.03
CA LEU A 156 -10.37 11.55 3.84
C LEU A 156 -11.87 11.63 4.15
N LEU A 157 -12.40 10.66 4.90
CA LEU A 157 -13.78 10.66 5.34
C LEU A 157 -14.10 11.88 6.23
N CYS A 158 -13.22 12.20 7.18
CA CYS A 158 -13.35 13.38 8.02
C CYS A 158 -13.32 14.69 7.22
N GLU A 159 -12.48 14.79 6.18
CA GLU A 159 -12.45 15.93 5.26
C GLU A 159 -13.83 16.15 4.61
N PHE A 160 -14.38 15.09 4.01
CA PHE A 160 -15.68 15.16 3.33
C PHE A 160 -16.84 15.46 4.29
N ILE A 161 -16.90 14.79 5.45
CA ILE A 161 -17.95 15.05 6.45
C ILE A 161 -17.86 16.48 6.97
N SER A 162 -16.65 17.00 7.22
CA SER A 162 -16.47 18.39 7.67
C SER A 162 -16.92 19.42 6.63
N ALA A 163 -16.85 19.05 5.35
CA ALA A 163 -17.37 19.86 4.25
C ALA A 163 -18.89 19.70 4.03
N GLY A 164 -19.56 18.85 4.82
CA GLY A 164 -21.00 18.57 4.70
C GLY A 164 -21.35 17.70 3.49
N ASP A 165 -20.41 16.89 2.99
CA ASP A 165 -20.64 16.00 1.86
C ASP A 165 -21.33 14.70 2.31
N ASP A 166 -22.51 14.45 1.75
CA ASP A 166 -23.36 13.29 1.99
C ASP A 166 -23.51 12.38 0.75
N SER A 167 -22.63 12.53 -0.24
CA SER A 167 -22.66 11.75 -1.46
C SER A 167 -22.52 10.24 -1.24
N ASP A 168 -23.03 9.45 -2.20
CA ASP A 168 -23.00 7.99 -2.15
C ASP A 168 -21.57 7.42 -1.98
N ASP A 169 -20.57 8.10 -2.53
CA ASP A 169 -19.16 7.71 -2.42
C ASP A 169 -18.62 7.88 -0.99
N VAL A 170 -18.99 8.97 -0.31
CA VAL A 170 -18.62 9.22 1.08
C VAL A 170 -19.32 8.23 2.01
N LEU A 171 -20.60 7.94 1.75
CA LEU A 171 -21.35 6.91 2.48
C LEU A 171 -20.77 5.51 2.22
N TRP A 172 -20.30 5.25 1.00
CA TRP A 172 -19.58 4.02 0.67
C TRP A 172 -18.27 3.91 1.46
N LEU A 173 -17.46 4.96 1.50
CA LEU A 173 -16.19 4.98 2.25
C LEU A 173 -16.42 4.68 3.73
N LYS A 174 -17.47 5.29 4.32
CA LYS A 174 -17.87 5.01 5.69
C LYS A 174 -18.19 3.53 5.90
N ARG A 175 -19.06 2.95 5.05
CA ARG A 175 -19.41 1.52 5.13
C ARG A 175 -18.19 0.63 4.92
N PHE A 176 -17.30 0.99 4.00
CA PHE A 176 -16.06 0.28 3.72
C PHE A 176 -15.17 0.18 4.97
N LEU A 177 -14.93 1.32 5.64
CA LEU A 177 -14.15 1.37 6.88
C LEU A 177 -14.80 0.63 8.05
N ASP A 178 -16.14 0.61 8.11
CA ASP A 178 -16.88 -0.08 9.18
C ASP A 178 -17.05 -1.60 8.91
N SER A 179 -16.74 -2.08 7.70
CA SER A 179 -17.06 -3.45 7.26
C SER A 179 -16.09 -4.55 7.73
N GLY A 180 -14.89 -4.18 8.19
CA GLY A 180 -13.80 -5.13 8.44
C GLY A 180 -13.22 -5.77 7.15
N ARG A 181 -13.57 -5.25 5.96
CA ARG A 181 -13.01 -5.72 4.68
C ARG A 181 -11.58 -5.24 4.45
N LEU A 182 -11.16 -4.13 5.06
CA LEU A 182 -9.78 -3.67 5.05
C LEU A 182 -8.99 -4.50 6.07
N VAL A 183 -8.07 -5.32 5.56
CA VAL A 183 -7.30 -6.28 6.35
C VAL A 183 -5.85 -5.85 6.32
N ASP A 184 -5.38 -5.39 7.47
CA ASP A 184 -3.95 -5.27 7.78
C ASP A 184 -3.45 -6.62 8.31
N HIS A 185 -2.26 -7.04 7.90
CA HIS A 185 -1.62 -8.25 8.39
C HIS A 185 -0.41 -7.89 9.27
N PRO A 186 -0.46 -8.16 10.60
CA PRO A 186 0.66 -7.93 11.51
C PRO A 186 1.82 -8.92 11.32
#